data_AF-M0LSR7-F1
#
_entry.id   AF-M0LSR7-F1
#
_cell.length_a   1.000
_cell.length_b   1.000
_cell.length_c   1.000
_cell.angle_alpha   90.00
_cell.angle_beta   90.00
_cell.angle_gamma   90.00
#
_symmetry.space_group_name_H-M   'P 1'
#
loop_
_entity.id
_entity.type
_entity.pdbx_description
1 polymer ?
#
loop_
_entity_poly.entity_id
_entity_poly.type
_entity_poly.pdbx_seq_one_letter_code
_entity_poly.pdbx_strand_id
1 'polypeptide(L)'
;TDHDARSVGYALIEDERKGRFDRERAEELGVPAGPKFSQLHEGNTVELEDGTVVDPDQVVGDPRPGRSIVYTGDTRPTVRTIEVADEPDLLIHDATFADDRAERATETAHSTARGAAEIASRADAKRLALVHISSRYTGGVEDHLAEAREVFDGETVVPEDGQKLEVPYPDG
;
A
#
# COMPACT_ATOMS: atom_id res chain seq x y z
N THR A 1 2.46 16.52 5.03
CA THR A 1 1.20 16.86 5.70
C THR A 1 1.02 18.37 5.71
N ASP A 2 -0.20 18.82 6.00
CA ASP A 2 -0.58 20.21 6.25
C ASP A 2 -1.33 20.27 7.59
N HIS A 3 -0.66 20.72 8.65
CA HIS A 3 -1.18 20.79 10.02
C HIS A 3 -0.71 22.07 10.71
N ASP A 4 -1.42 22.52 11.75
CA ASP A 4 -1.07 23.71 12.55
C ASP A 4 0.14 23.53 13.49
N ALA A 5 0.65 22.30 13.58
CA ALA A 5 1.79 21.88 14.36
C ALA A 5 2.72 21.04 13.49
N ARG A 6 3.88 20.64 14.04
CA ARG A 6 4.78 19.74 13.34
C ARG A 6 4.11 18.38 13.15
N SER A 7 3.83 18.03 11.91
CA SER A 7 3.25 16.77 11.50
C SER A 7 4.13 16.12 10.41
N VAL A 8 4.21 14.79 10.41
CA VAL A 8 4.99 13.99 9.47
C VAL A 8 4.14 12.79 9.06
N GLY A 9 4.06 12.55 7.76
CA GLY A 9 3.51 11.31 7.20
C GLY A 9 4.63 10.35 6.83
N TYR A 10 4.32 9.05 6.78
CA TYR A 10 5.25 7.99 6.48
C TYR A 10 4.75 7.16 5.30
N ALA A 11 5.66 6.83 4.38
CA ALA A 11 5.44 5.81 3.36
C ALA A 11 6.34 4.62 3.66
N LEU A 12 5.75 3.45 3.84
CA LEU A 12 6.45 2.18 4.00
C LEU A 12 6.28 1.42 2.68
N ILE A 13 7.35 1.37 1.90
CA ILE A 13 7.37 0.74 0.58
C ILE A 13 8.36 -0.41 0.67
N GLU A 14 7.88 -1.63 0.46
CA GLU A 14 8.73 -2.80 0.36
C GLU A 14 9.42 -2.82 -1.01
N ASP A 15 10.68 -3.29 -1.02
CA ASP A 15 11.38 -3.58 -2.27
C ASP A 15 10.61 -4.61 -3.11
N GLU A 16 10.83 -4.58 -4.41
CA GLU A 16 10.34 -5.63 -5.30
C GLU A 16 10.85 -7.00 -4.85
N ARG A 17 9.94 -7.97 -4.85
CA ARG A 17 10.26 -9.35 -4.60
C ARG A 17 10.77 -9.97 -5.88
N LYS A 18 11.74 -10.87 -5.75
CA LYS A 18 12.20 -11.72 -6.85
C LYS A 18 11.02 -12.41 -7.51
N GLY A 19 11.11 -12.60 -8.83
CA GLY A 19 10.15 -13.39 -9.58
C GLY A 19 10.03 -14.82 -9.07
N ARG A 20 8.96 -15.50 -9.49
CA ARG A 20 8.79 -16.92 -9.15
C ARG A 20 9.83 -17.72 -9.91
N PHE A 21 10.52 -18.63 -9.21
CA PHE A 21 11.42 -19.58 -9.84
C PHE A 21 10.60 -20.70 -10.49
N ASP A 22 10.80 -20.90 -11.79
CA ASP A 22 10.24 -21.98 -12.56
C ASP A 22 11.18 -23.20 -12.49
N ARG A 23 10.87 -24.07 -11.53
CA ARG A 23 11.64 -25.29 -11.31
C ARG A 23 11.53 -26.27 -12.48
N GLU A 24 10.35 -26.40 -13.07
CA GLU A 24 10.13 -27.32 -14.18
C GLU A 24 10.99 -26.90 -15.37
N ARG A 25 10.99 -25.59 -15.68
CA ARG A 25 11.84 -25.03 -16.73
C ARG A 25 13.33 -25.20 -16.46
N ALA A 26 13.77 -25.02 -15.22
CA ALA A 26 15.17 -25.21 -14.85
C ALA A 26 15.61 -26.68 -15.03
N GLU A 27 14.74 -27.64 -14.69
CA GLU A 27 15.00 -29.06 -14.86
C GLU A 27 15.01 -29.47 -16.35
N GLU A 28 14.12 -28.90 -17.17
CA GLU A 28 14.14 -29.07 -18.64
C GLU A 28 15.43 -28.57 -19.29
N LEU A 29 16.01 -27.49 -18.74
CA LEU A 29 17.29 -26.94 -19.17
C LEU A 29 18.50 -27.73 -18.62
N GLY A 30 18.26 -28.81 -17.87
CA GLY A 30 19.31 -29.67 -17.33
C GLY A 30 19.97 -29.15 -16.05
N VAL A 31 19.42 -28.10 -15.43
CA VAL A 31 19.98 -27.55 -14.19
C VAL A 31 19.69 -28.53 -13.03
N PRO A 32 20.72 -29.05 -12.34
CA PRO A 32 20.49 -29.96 -11.23
C PRO A 32 19.92 -29.19 -10.03
N ALA A 33 18.93 -29.80 -9.37
CA ALA A 33 18.37 -29.25 -8.14
C ALA A 33 19.45 -29.06 -7.07
N GLY A 34 19.43 -27.91 -6.38
CA GLY A 34 20.39 -27.58 -5.33
C GLY A 34 20.98 -26.17 -5.50
N PRO A 35 22.27 -25.95 -5.18
CA PRO A 35 22.87 -24.62 -5.13
C PRO A 35 22.72 -23.80 -6.42
N LYS A 36 22.67 -24.46 -7.59
CA LYS A 36 22.50 -23.81 -8.89
C LYS A 36 21.14 -23.12 -9.05
N PHE A 37 20.07 -23.65 -8.44
CA PHE A 37 18.76 -22.98 -8.42
C PHE A 37 18.81 -21.69 -7.61
N SER A 38 19.49 -21.71 -6.45
CA SER A 38 19.66 -20.51 -5.62
C SER A 38 20.44 -19.43 -6.37
N GLN A 39 21.51 -19.82 -7.06
CA GLN A 39 22.32 -18.88 -7.86
C GLN A 39 21.48 -18.20 -8.95
N LEU A 40 20.69 -18.97 -9.70
CA LEU A 40 19.78 -18.44 -10.73
C LEU A 40 18.72 -17.53 -10.11
N HIS A 41 18.10 -17.94 -9.00
CA HIS A 41 17.11 -17.12 -8.29
C HIS A 41 17.73 -15.87 -7.63
N GLU A 42 19.04 -15.83 -7.45
CA GLU A 42 19.82 -14.67 -7.01
C GLU A 42 20.28 -13.77 -8.15
N GLY A 43 19.93 -14.09 -9.40
CA GLY A 43 20.32 -13.30 -10.57
C GLY A 43 21.71 -13.64 -11.10
N ASN A 44 22.28 -14.79 -10.73
CA ASN A 44 23.56 -15.25 -11.24
C ASN A 44 23.37 -16.29 -12.35
N THR A 45 24.03 -16.08 -13.48
CA THR A 45 24.16 -17.07 -14.56
C THR A 45 24.92 -18.31 -14.07
N VAL A 46 24.48 -19.49 -14.51
CA VAL A 46 25.06 -20.78 -14.13
C VAL A 46 25.53 -21.55 -15.35
N GLU A 47 26.75 -22.10 -15.28
CA GLU A 47 27.28 -23.04 -16.27
C GLU A 47 27.09 -24.50 -15.79
N LEU A 48 26.65 -25.37 -16.69
CA LEU A 48 26.46 -26.80 -16.48
C LEU A 48 27.70 -27.60 -16.87
N GLU A 49 27.75 -28.87 -16.47
CA GLU A 49 28.93 -29.73 -16.71
C GLU A 49 29.19 -30.01 -18.20
N ASP A 50 28.14 -29.91 -19.02
CA ASP A 50 28.21 -30.06 -20.48
C ASP A 50 28.56 -28.74 -21.20
N GLY A 51 28.81 -27.66 -20.46
CA GLY A 51 29.10 -26.32 -20.98
C GLY A 51 27.86 -25.49 -21.31
N THR A 52 26.65 -25.99 -21.05
CA THR A 52 25.42 -25.21 -21.21
C THR A 52 25.39 -24.05 -20.21
N VAL A 53 25.09 -22.85 -20.69
CA VAL A 53 24.92 -21.65 -19.86
C VAL A 53 23.43 -21.37 -19.70
N VAL A 54 22.99 -21.18 -18.47
CA VAL A 54 21.60 -20.83 -18.12
C VAL A 54 21.58 -19.50 -17.41
N ASP A 55 20.83 -18.55 -17.97
CA ASP A 55 20.60 -17.23 -17.41
C ASP A 55 19.36 -17.20 -16.50
N PRO A 56 19.35 -16.35 -15.45
CA PRO A 56 18.22 -16.19 -14.54
C PRO A 56 16.89 -15.96 -15.24
N ASP A 57 16.84 -15.09 -16.25
CA ASP A 57 15.60 -14.69 -16.94
C ASP A 57 14.95 -15.86 -17.72
N GLN A 58 15.66 -16.97 -17.91
CA GLN A 58 15.10 -18.17 -18.53
C GLN A 58 14.26 -19.01 -17.56
N VAL A 59 14.43 -18.82 -16.25
CA VAL A 59 13.83 -19.65 -15.18
C VAL A 59 13.28 -18.83 -14.02
N VAL A 60 13.46 -17.52 -13.99
CA VAL A 60 12.91 -16.60 -13.00
C VAL A 60 11.97 -15.66 -13.75
N GLY A 61 10.70 -15.64 -13.34
CA GLY A 61 9.72 -14.70 -13.91
C GLY A 61 10.01 -13.24 -13.56
N ASP A 62 9.15 -12.34 -14.01
CA ASP A 62 9.27 -10.91 -13.72
C ASP A 62 9.33 -10.62 -12.21
N PRO A 63 10.02 -9.54 -11.79
CA PRO A 63 9.91 -9.00 -10.44
C PRO A 63 8.45 -8.82 -10.03
N ARG A 64 8.19 -9.10 -8.77
CA ARG A 64 6.86 -9.03 -8.18
C ARG A 64 6.81 -7.82 -7.26
N PRO A 65 5.80 -6.96 -7.35
CA PRO A 65 5.71 -5.78 -6.50
C PRO A 65 5.75 -6.14 -5.01
N GLY A 66 6.45 -5.29 -4.25
CA GLY A 66 6.35 -5.24 -2.79
C GLY A 66 5.00 -4.65 -2.37
N ARG A 67 4.78 -4.55 -1.05
CA ARG A 67 3.62 -3.84 -0.51
C ARG A 67 3.94 -2.39 -0.23
N SER A 68 2.91 -1.55 -0.28
CA SER A 68 3.01 -0.13 0.09
C SER A 68 1.92 0.28 1.08
N ILE A 69 2.34 0.97 2.15
CA ILE A 69 1.44 1.56 3.14
C ILE A 69 1.80 3.02 3.32
N VAL A 70 0.80 3.89 3.30
CA VAL A 70 0.96 5.32 3.59
C VAL A 70 0.19 5.64 4.85
N TYR A 71 0.85 6.29 5.81
CA TYR A 71 0.21 6.82 7.00
C TYR A 71 0.42 8.32 7.06
N THR A 72 -0.67 9.09 7.00
CA THR A 72 -0.57 10.55 6.93
C THR A 72 -0.25 11.20 8.27
N GLY A 73 -0.67 10.59 9.38
CA GLY A 73 -0.87 11.34 10.63
C GLY A 73 -1.91 12.45 10.45
N ASP A 74 -1.93 13.39 11.38
CA ASP A 74 -2.90 14.49 11.37
C ASP A 74 -2.57 15.48 10.24
N THR A 75 -3.55 15.77 9.40
CA THR A 75 -3.36 16.63 8.23
C THR A 75 -4.70 17.09 7.67
N ARG A 76 -4.73 18.26 7.03
CA ARG A 76 -5.72 18.58 6.00
C ARG A 76 -5.51 17.70 4.75
N PRO A 77 -6.53 17.53 3.89
CA PRO A 77 -6.36 16.86 2.61
C PRO A 77 -5.29 17.58 1.80
N THR A 78 -4.22 16.87 1.45
CA THR A 78 -3.08 17.46 0.72
C THR A 78 -2.51 16.49 -0.29
N VAL A 79 -2.25 16.98 -1.50
CA VAL A 79 -1.65 16.18 -2.58
C VAL A 79 -0.21 15.80 -2.30
N ARG A 80 0.46 16.45 -1.33
CA ARG A 80 1.80 16.03 -0.88
C ARG A 80 1.84 14.61 -0.34
N THR A 81 0.71 14.10 0.16
CA THR A 81 0.57 12.70 0.57
C THR A 81 0.64 11.76 -0.63
N ILE A 82 0.16 12.20 -1.79
CA ILE A 82 0.12 11.45 -3.04
C ILE A 82 1.52 11.37 -3.66
N GLU A 83 2.29 12.46 -3.59
CA GLU A 83 3.62 12.55 -4.22
C GLU A 83 4.65 11.54 -3.68
N VAL A 84 4.42 10.93 -2.51
CA VAL A 84 5.35 10.00 -1.86
C VAL A 84 5.00 8.53 -2.06
N ALA A 85 3.83 8.21 -2.62
CA ALA A 85 3.43 6.83 -2.88
C ALA A 85 2.38 6.78 -4.02
N ASP A 86 2.81 6.19 -5.13
CA ASP A 86 1.98 5.85 -6.29
C ASP A 86 1.21 4.57 -5.97
N GLU A 87 -0.13 4.58 -6.11
CA GLU A 87 -1.02 3.42 -5.96
C GLU A 87 -0.84 2.61 -4.64
N PRO A 88 -0.96 3.23 -3.44
CA PRO A 88 -0.69 2.52 -2.20
C PRO A 88 -1.69 1.36 -1.94
N ASP A 89 -1.20 0.21 -1.46
CA ASP A 89 -2.08 -0.92 -1.09
C ASP A 89 -3.00 -0.61 0.10
N LEU A 90 -2.56 0.32 0.95
CA LEU A 90 -3.33 0.87 2.06
C LEU A 90 -2.92 2.32 2.34
N LEU A 91 -3.89 3.23 2.23
CA LEU A 91 -3.77 4.60 2.73
C LEU A 91 -4.48 4.71 4.09
N ILE A 92 -3.73 5.06 5.13
CA ILE A 92 -4.24 5.35 6.48
C ILE A 92 -4.25 6.87 6.64
N HIS A 93 -5.43 7.46 6.70
CA HIS A 93 -5.61 8.91 6.61
C HIS A 93 -6.42 9.47 7.79
N ASP A 94 -6.05 10.67 8.24
CA ASP A 94 -6.87 11.46 9.16
C ASP A 94 -8.28 11.66 8.58
N ALA A 95 -9.30 11.42 9.40
CA ALA A 95 -10.70 11.61 9.09
C ALA A 95 -11.44 12.09 10.34
N THR A 96 -10.85 13.06 11.05
CA THR A 96 -11.37 13.56 12.34
C THR A 96 -12.85 13.94 12.29
N PHE A 97 -13.34 14.40 11.14
CA PHE A 97 -14.71 14.87 10.97
C PHE A 97 -15.44 14.20 9.81
N ALA A 98 -16.78 14.14 9.93
CA ALA A 98 -17.66 14.03 8.77
C ALA A 98 -17.86 15.42 8.13
N ASP A 99 -18.47 15.49 6.96
CA ASP A 99 -18.66 16.75 6.22
C ASP A 99 -19.55 17.76 6.95
N ASP A 100 -20.38 17.30 7.91
CA ASP A 100 -21.17 18.15 8.82
C ASP A 100 -20.31 19.15 9.64
N ARG A 101 -18.99 18.93 9.65
CA ARG A 101 -17.98 19.74 10.34
C ARG A 101 -16.79 20.09 9.44
N ALA A 102 -16.97 20.16 8.12
CA ALA A 102 -15.90 20.54 7.18
C ALA A 102 -15.20 21.87 7.52
N GLU A 103 -15.96 22.90 7.94
CA GLU A 103 -15.38 24.17 8.40
C GLU A 103 -14.47 23.95 9.61
N ARG A 104 -14.92 23.14 10.57
CA ARG A 104 -14.14 22.84 11.77
C ARG A 104 -12.88 22.06 11.45
N ALA A 105 -12.96 21.08 10.55
CA ALA A 105 -11.80 20.33 10.07
C ALA A 105 -10.72 21.29 9.54
N THR A 106 -11.14 22.25 8.70
CA THR A 106 -10.25 23.28 8.17
C THR A 106 -9.64 24.14 9.28
N GLU A 107 -10.45 24.65 10.20
CA GLU A 107 -10.00 25.49 11.33
C GLU A 107 -8.95 24.79 12.20
N THR A 108 -9.14 23.50 12.46
CA THR A 108 -8.25 22.70 13.31
C THR A 108 -7.19 21.94 12.53
N ALA A 109 -7.02 22.25 11.25
CA ALA A 109 -6.04 21.63 10.36
C ALA A 109 -6.11 20.09 10.24
N HIS A 110 -7.34 19.57 10.29
CA HIS A 110 -7.69 18.16 10.11
C HIS A 110 -8.46 17.92 8.81
N SER A 111 -8.72 16.65 8.52
CA SER A 111 -9.49 16.21 7.35
C SER A 111 -10.93 15.80 7.68
N THR A 112 -11.80 15.89 6.68
CA THR A 112 -13.06 15.14 6.68
C THR A 112 -12.88 13.76 6.06
N ALA A 113 -13.82 12.84 6.31
CA ALA A 113 -13.86 11.54 5.66
C ALA A 113 -13.92 11.65 4.12
N ARG A 114 -14.75 12.55 3.57
CA ARG A 114 -14.76 12.83 2.13
C ARG A 114 -13.40 13.34 1.66
N GLY A 115 -12.81 14.30 2.36
CA GLY A 115 -11.50 14.85 2.00
C GLY A 115 -10.39 13.80 1.97
N ALA A 116 -10.37 12.88 2.94
CA ALA A 116 -9.46 11.75 2.96
C ALA A 116 -9.68 10.81 1.75
N ALA A 117 -10.95 10.55 1.42
CA ALA A 117 -11.31 9.68 0.30
C ALA A 117 -11.02 10.31 -1.08
N GLU A 118 -11.12 11.63 -1.21
CA GLU A 118 -10.63 12.34 -2.41
C GLU A 118 -9.12 12.17 -2.60
N ILE A 119 -8.34 12.17 -1.51
CA ILE A 119 -6.89 11.89 -1.57
C ILE A 119 -6.66 10.43 -1.96
N ALA A 120 -7.41 9.48 -1.38
CA ALA A 120 -7.32 8.06 -1.73
C ALA A 120 -7.61 7.80 -3.22
N SER A 121 -8.68 8.39 -3.74
CA SER A 121 -9.06 8.29 -5.15
C SER A 121 -7.99 8.88 -6.07
N ARG A 122 -7.44 10.06 -5.75
CA ARG A 122 -6.39 10.69 -6.56
C ARG A 122 -5.05 9.98 -6.49
N ALA A 123 -4.79 9.23 -5.43
CA ALA A 123 -3.58 8.42 -5.28
C ALA A 123 -3.72 7.03 -5.89
N ASP A 124 -4.88 6.70 -6.48
CA ASP A 124 -5.22 5.36 -6.94
C ASP A 124 -4.96 4.30 -5.83
N ALA A 125 -5.25 4.68 -4.58
CA ALA A 125 -5.10 3.79 -3.44
C ALA A 125 -6.03 2.59 -3.60
N LYS A 126 -5.57 1.40 -3.22
CA LYS A 126 -6.43 0.20 -3.27
C LYS A 126 -7.45 0.19 -2.13
N ARG A 127 -7.03 0.68 -0.96
CA ARG A 127 -7.84 0.69 0.26
C ARG A 127 -7.56 1.92 1.11
N LEU A 128 -8.59 2.37 1.83
CA LEU A 128 -8.58 3.54 2.71
C LEU A 128 -8.98 3.14 4.13
N ALA A 129 -8.12 3.43 5.09
CA ALA A 129 -8.42 3.38 6.51
C ALA A 129 -8.57 4.80 7.06
N LEU A 130 -9.79 5.12 7.49
CA LEU A 130 -10.15 6.40 8.12
C LEU A 130 -9.85 6.32 9.61
N VAL A 131 -8.89 7.12 10.10
CA VAL A 131 -8.44 7.10 11.50
C VAL A 131 -8.56 8.49 12.14
N HIS A 132 -8.20 8.58 13.43
CA HIS A 132 -8.26 9.82 14.22
C HIS A 132 -9.71 10.36 14.34
N ILE A 133 -10.71 9.48 14.44
CA ILE A 133 -12.12 9.89 14.54
C ILE A 133 -12.38 10.69 15.82
N SER A 134 -13.01 11.86 15.70
CA SER A 134 -13.36 12.67 16.87
C SER A 134 -14.35 11.93 17.79
N SER A 135 -14.13 12.00 19.10
CA SER A 135 -15.02 11.40 20.12
C SER A 135 -16.48 11.90 20.08
N ARG A 136 -16.77 12.96 19.32
CA ARG A 136 -18.16 13.36 19.04
C ARG A 136 -18.93 12.30 18.25
N TYR A 137 -18.23 11.46 17.49
CA TYR A 137 -18.81 10.39 16.67
C TYR A 137 -18.75 9.03 17.38
N THR A 138 -18.54 8.99 18.70
CA THR A 138 -18.62 7.73 19.48
C THR A 138 -19.98 7.03 19.36
N GLY A 139 -21.03 7.75 18.91
CA GLY A 139 -22.34 7.17 18.62
C GLY A 139 -22.46 6.44 17.27
N GLY A 140 -21.45 6.53 16.39
CA GLY A 140 -21.48 5.93 15.06
C GLY A 140 -20.59 6.64 14.04
N VAL A 141 -20.06 5.88 13.08
CA VAL A 141 -19.16 6.34 12.00
C VAL A 141 -19.78 6.14 10.61
N GLU A 142 -21.10 5.94 10.56
CA GLU A 142 -21.85 5.65 9.33
C GLU A 142 -21.70 6.79 8.33
N ASP A 143 -21.77 8.04 8.80
CA ASP A 143 -21.59 9.22 7.94
C ASP A 143 -20.18 9.26 7.32
N HIS A 144 -19.14 8.92 8.08
CA HIS A 144 -17.76 8.89 7.57
C HIS A 144 -17.62 7.86 6.45
N LEU A 145 -18.17 6.67 6.66
CA LEU A 145 -18.13 5.59 5.68
C LEU A 145 -18.99 5.91 4.45
N ALA A 146 -20.16 6.51 4.62
CA ALA A 146 -21.04 6.88 3.52
C ALA A 146 -20.37 7.95 2.64
N GLU A 147 -19.89 9.04 3.24
CA GLU A 147 -19.23 10.15 2.54
C GLU A 147 -17.97 9.72 1.81
N ALA A 148 -17.15 8.87 2.42
CA ALA A 148 -15.94 8.35 1.78
C ALA A 148 -16.26 7.48 0.56
N ARG A 149 -17.27 6.59 0.66
CA ARG A 149 -17.68 5.69 -0.44
C ARG A 149 -18.34 6.41 -1.61
N GLU A 150 -18.82 7.64 -1.42
CA GLU A 150 -19.34 8.45 -2.52
C GLU A 150 -18.23 8.95 -3.47
N VAL A 151 -16.98 9.02 -3.00
CA VAL A 151 -15.86 9.59 -3.77
C VAL A 151 -14.72 8.61 -4.03
N PHE A 152 -14.67 7.50 -3.29
CA PHE A 152 -13.64 6.48 -3.42
C PHE A 152 -14.27 5.10 -3.62
N ASP A 153 -13.99 4.50 -4.77
CA ASP A 153 -14.54 3.20 -5.17
C ASP A 153 -13.82 1.99 -4.52
N GLY A 154 -12.65 2.22 -3.91
CA GLY A 154 -11.88 1.18 -3.23
C GLY A 154 -12.44 0.80 -1.85
N GLU A 155 -11.84 -0.22 -1.23
CA GLU A 155 -12.28 -0.68 0.09
C GLU A 155 -12.05 0.42 1.14
N THR A 156 -13.10 0.79 1.86
CA THR A 156 -13.02 1.80 2.93
C THR A 156 -13.42 1.20 4.27
N VAL A 157 -12.57 1.42 5.26
CA VAL A 157 -12.74 0.94 6.65
C VAL A 157 -12.49 2.08 7.63
N VAL A 158 -13.27 2.10 8.72
CA VAL A 158 -12.95 2.87 9.94
C VAL A 158 -12.49 1.85 10.97
N PRO A 159 -11.18 1.76 11.27
CA PRO A 159 -10.68 0.72 12.16
C PRO A 159 -11.11 0.93 13.62
N GLU A 160 -11.42 -0.16 14.31
CA GLU A 160 -11.67 -0.17 15.76
C GLU A 160 -10.36 -0.35 16.56
N ASP A 161 -10.37 0.05 17.83
CA ASP A 161 -9.24 -0.13 18.73
C ASP A 161 -8.82 -1.61 18.82
N GLY A 162 -7.55 -1.89 18.50
CA GLY A 162 -6.98 -3.24 18.49
C GLY A 162 -7.30 -4.08 17.25
N GLN A 163 -8.04 -3.54 16.28
CA GLN A 163 -8.27 -4.19 15.00
C GLN A 163 -6.95 -4.35 14.22
N LYS A 164 -6.82 -5.49 13.54
CA LYS A 164 -5.69 -5.77 12.65
C LYS A 164 -6.18 -5.73 11.20
N LEU A 165 -5.49 -4.98 10.36
CA LEU A 165 -5.69 -4.97 8.92
C LEU A 165 -4.54 -5.73 8.26
N GLU A 166 -4.87 -6.72 7.45
CA GLU A 166 -3.88 -7.46 6.67
C GLU A 166 -3.68 -6.78 5.31
N VAL A 167 -2.42 -6.55 4.95
CA VAL A 167 -2.06 -6.07 3.61
C VAL A 167 -1.49 -7.24 2.81
N PRO A 168 -2.31 -7.87 1.93
CA PRO A 168 -1.83 -8.95 1.08
C PRO A 168 -0.85 -8.40 0.04
N TYR A 169 -0.07 -9.29 -0.56
CA TYR A 169 0.75 -8.91 -1.70
C TYR A 169 -0.13 -8.55 -2.91
N PRO A 170 0.28 -7.58 -3.76
CA PRO A 170 -0.52 -7.17 -4.92
C PRO A 170 -0.85 -8.29 -5.92
N ASP A 171 -0.01 -9.32 -6.01
CA ASP A 171 -0.18 -10.46 -6.92
C ASP A 171 -0.92 -11.65 -6.29
N GLY A 172 -1.60 -11.41 -5.17
CA GLY A 172 -2.36 -12.39 -4.38
C GLY A 172 -3.79 -12.56 -4.86
#